data_AF-A0A8J2K3U9-F1
#
_entry.id   AF-A0A8J2K3U9-F1
#
_cell.length_a   1.000
_cell.length_b   1.000
_cell.length_c   1.000
_cell.angle_alpha   90.00
_cell.angle_beta   90.00
_cell.angle_gamma   90.00
#
_symmetry.space_group_name_H-M   'P 1'
#
loop_
_entity.id
_entity.type
_entity.pdbx_description
1 polymer ?
#
loop_
_entity_poly.entity_id
_entity_poly.type
_entity_poly.pdbx_seq_one_letter_code
_entity_poly.pdbx_strand_id
1 'polypeptide(L)'
;LHDFEVDKKENELIQDILASNETILPLAPTIDVVKEEIDFFNYLRYYYDGRSVDDIQEVFDFAVLFKKIAIIIFSISSVMIIFEAVRIWRYGIKYCMRFDTWVWYGVNLANFAMGIIQWLKSREYVNPSAALAAFLSWFYLLLILQRFDLVGIYVSMFLEILRSLLRVLLIFSVLIIAFGLSFYILLSNGNHLVFTDIPLSLMRTFSMMLGDLDFMNTFGFPHHCQMMESLNMTEYKIYTKTPECKSSRRIPYPIMSFTMVGLYMLLNCILLVNMLIGLAVGDIDSVKRNAQLKRFTMQVNVPFNNFYSLASL
;
A
#
# COMPACT_ATOMS: atom_id res chain seq x y z
N LEU A 1 -9.02 -20.02 -49.10
CA LEU A 1 -10.16 -19.61 -49.96
C LEU A 1 -11.41 -19.35 -49.13
N HIS A 2 -11.75 -20.23 -48.18
CA HIS A 2 -12.86 -20.00 -47.23
C HIS A 2 -12.58 -18.88 -46.20
N ASP A 3 -11.32 -18.68 -45.79
CA ASP A 3 -10.94 -17.59 -44.85
C ASP A 3 -10.91 -16.19 -45.51
N PHE A 4 -10.59 -16.12 -46.81
CA PHE A 4 -10.58 -14.86 -47.55
C PHE A 4 -12.00 -14.32 -47.86
N GLU A 5 -13.01 -15.18 -47.83
CA GLU A 5 -14.41 -14.81 -48.05
C GLU A 5 -15.09 -14.30 -46.76
N VAL A 6 -14.60 -14.71 -45.59
CA VAL A 6 -15.08 -14.22 -44.28
C VAL A 6 -14.56 -12.80 -44.04
N ASP A 7 -13.26 -12.56 -44.27
CA ASP A 7 -12.64 -11.22 -44.18
C ASP A 7 -13.26 -10.19 -45.14
N LYS A 8 -13.76 -10.64 -46.30
CA LYS A 8 -14.42 -9.76 -47.27
C LYS A 8 -15.84 -9.38 -46.83
N LYS A 9 -16.61 -10.31 -46.26
CA LYS A 9 -17.94 -10.04 -45.72
C LYS A 9 -17.90 -9.18 -44.45
N GLU A 10 -16.87 -9.34 -43.63
CA GLU A 10 -16.71 -8.55 -42.40
C GLU A 10 -16.33 -7.09 -42.72
N ASN A 11 -15.49 -6.86 -43.73
CA ASN A 11 -15.17 -5.52 -44.22
C ASN A 11 -16.34 -4.83 -44.94
N GLU A 12 -17.19 -5.58 -45.66
CA GLU A 12 -18.43 -5.02 -46.26
C GLU A 12 -19.45 -4.63 -45.17
N LEU A 13 -19.59 -5.42 -44.10
CA LEU A 13 -20.47 -5.10 -42.96
C LEU A 13 -20.01 -3.86 -42.18
N ILE A 14 -18.69 -3.69 -42.01
CA ILE A 14 -18.11 -2.51 -41.35
C ILE A 14 -18.28 -1.26 -42.23
N GLN A 15 -18.15 -1.38 -43.55
CA GLN A 15 -18.39 -0.27 -44.50
C GLN A 15 -19.86 0.16 -44.51
N ASP A 16 -20.82 -0.76 -44.47
CA ASP A 16 -22.27 -0.44 -44.43
C ASP A 16 -22.70 0.21 -43.10
N ILE A 17 -22.08 -0.17 -41.99
CA ILE A 17 -22.30 0.47 -40.68
C ILE A 17 -21.68 1.87 -40.61
N LEU A 18 -20.55 2.09 -41.29
CA LEU A 18 -19.92 3.41 -41.40
C LEU A 18 -20.69 4.34 -42.35
N ALA A 19 -21.24 3.81 -43.46
CA ALA A 19 -22.01 4.58 -44.43
C ALA A 19 -23.40 5.00 -43.92
N SER A 20 -23.99 4.25 -42.98
CA SER A 20 -25.31 4.58 -42.41
C SER A 20 -25.26 5.64 -41.28
N ASN A 21 -24.07 6.06 -40.84
CA ASN A 21 -23.89 6.90 -39.66
C ASN A 21 -23.42 8.35 -39.93
N GLU A 22 -23.36 8.80 -41.19
CA GLU A 22 -22.87 10.15 -41.54
C GLU A 22 -23.81 11.32 -41.18
N THR A 23 -24.94 11.11 -40.49
CA THR A 23 -25.91 12.19 -40.22
C THR A 23 -26.21 12.51 -38.76
N ILE A 24 -25.33 12.12 -37.81
CA ILE A 24 -25.48 12.57 -36.42
C ILE A 24 -24.16 13.17 -35.90
N LEU A 25 -24.14 14.50 -35.78
CA LEU A 25 -23.12 15.27 -35.04
C LEU A 25 -22.89 14.71 -33.62
N PRO A 26 -21.69 14.90 -33.03
CA PRO A 26 -21.05 13.87 -32.23
C PRO A 26 -21.59 13.79 -30.79
N LEU A 27 -22.19 12.65 -30.44
CA LEU A 27 -22.07 12.06 -29.10
C LEU A 27 -20.74 11.27 -29.03
N ALA A 28 -19.62 11.98 -29.10
CA ALA A 28 -18.27 11.38 -29.08
C ALA A 28 -17.95 10.52 -27.83
N PRO A 29 -18.35 10.86 -26.58
CA PRO A 29 -17.89 10.10 -25.42
C PRO A 29 -18.54 8.72 -25.29
N THR A 30 -19.66 8.45 -25.97
CA THR A 30 -20.35 7.14 -25.91
C THR A 30 -19.81 6.14 -26.92
N ILE A 31 -19.35 6.61 -28.09
CA ILE A 31 -18.84 5.72 -29.15
C ILE A 31 -17.47 5.15 -28.78
N ASP A 32 -16.60 5.95 -28.17
CA ASP A 32 -15.27 5.49 -27.72
C ASP A 32 -15.35 4.45 -26.60
N VAL A 33 -16.37 4.54 -25.73
CA VAL A 33 -16.61 3.58 -24.64
C VAL A 33 -17.09 2.23 -25.20
N VAL A 34 -18.02 2.26 -26.15
CA VAL A 34 -18.51 1.03 -26.82
C VAL A 34 -17.39 0.37 -27.61
N LYS A 35 -16.54 1.15 -28.27
CA LYS A 35 -15.39 0.65 -29.03
C LYS A 35 -14.36 -0.03 -28.13
N GLU A 36 -14.04 0.55 -26.97
CA GLU A 36 -13.14 -0.08 -25.97
C GLU A 36 -13.70 -1.38 -25.40
N GLU A 37 -15.03 -1.49 -25.20
CA GLU A 37 -15.66 -2.72 -24.73
C GLU A 37 -15.60 -3.84 -25.77
N ILE A 38 -15.82 -3.49 -27.05
CA ILE A 38 -15.68 -4.42 -28.18
C ILE A 38 -14.22 -4.84 -28.34
N ASP A 39 -13.27 -3.90 -28.27
CA ASP A 39 -11.83 -4.20 -28.37
C ASP A 39 -11.35 -5.07 -27.22
N PHE A 40 -11.86 -4.85 -26.00
CA PHE A 40 -11.55 -5.69 -24.84
C PHE A 40 -12.15 -7.10 -24.96
N PHE A 41 -13.39 -7.21 -25.45
CA PHE A 41 -14.03 -8.51 -25.70
C PHE A 41 -13.27 -9.30 -26.78
N ASN A 42 -12.88 -8.63 -27.87
CA ASN A 42 -12.07 -9.23 -28.93
C ASN A 42 -10.68 -9.63 -28.43
N TYR A 43 -10.05 -8.82 -27.56
CA TYR A 43 -8.79 -9.16 -26.91
C TYR A 43 -8.92 -10.41 -26.01
N LEU A 44 -9.98 -10.51 -25.20
CA LEU A 44 -10.23 -11.69 -24.38
C LEU A 44 -10.47 -12.93 -25.24
N ARG A 45 -11.22 -12.79 -26.34
CA ARG A 45 -11.45 -13.88 -27.30
C ARG A 45 -10.17 -14.37 -27.95
N TYR A 46 -9.26 -13.46 -28.28
CA TYR A 46 -7.94 -13.78 -28.82
C TYR A 46 -7.02 -14.47 -27.80
N TYR A 47 -7.01 -14.00 -26.55
CA TYR A 47 -6.13 -14.55 -25.51
C TYR A 47 -6.61 -15.90 -24.94
N TYR A 48 -7.92 -16.14 -24.96
CA TYR A 48 -8.55 -17.38 -24.49
C TYR A 48 -9.03 -18.27 -25.65
N ASP A 49 -8.30 -18.26 -26.76
CA ASP A 49 -8.59 -19.10 -27.91
C ASP A 49 -8.63 -20.59 -27.48
N GLY A 50 -9.77 -21.25 -27.71
CA GLY A 50 -10.03 -22.63 -27.27
C GLY A 50 -10.82 -22.81 -25.97
N ARG A 51 -11.19 -21.75 -25.24
CA ARG A 51 -12.23 -21.83 -24.16
C ARG A 51 -13.65 -21.64 -24.71
N SER A 52 -14.64 -22.08 -23.94
CA SER A 52 -16.05 -21.89 -24.30
C SER A 52 -16.41 -20.40 -24.29
N VAL A 53 -17.33 -19.99 -25.17
CA VAL A 53 -17.80 -18.60 -25.25
C VAL A 53 -18.41 -18.15 -23.91
N ASP A 54 -19.00 -19.08 -23.18
CA ASP A 54 -19.57 -18.85 -21.84
C ASP A 54 -18.49 -18.43 -20.83
N ASP A 55 -17.29 -19.05 -20.85
CA ASP A 55 -16.17 -18.66 -19.98
C ASP A 55 -15.69 -17.23 -20.25
N ILE A 56 -15.71 -16.80 -21.52
CA ILE A 56 -15.28 -15.45 -21.94
C ILE A 56 -16.34 -14.42 -21.55
N GLN A 57 -17.62 -14.76 -21.70
CA GLN A 57 -18.74 -13.91 -21.32
C GLN A 57 -18.76 -13.67 -19.80
N GLU A 58 -18.50 -14.70 -18.99
CA GLU A 58 -18.38 -14.54 -17.54
C GLU A 58 -17.28 -13.55 -17.17
N VAL A 59 -16.07 -13.69 -17.75
CA VAL A 59 -14.95 -12.78 -17.47
C VAL A 59 -15.27 -11.34 -17.89
N PHE A 60 -15.93 -11.16 -19.03
CA PHE A 60 -16.37 -9.85 -19.49
C PHE A 60 -17.43 -9.24 -18.56
N ASP A 61 -18.43 -10.01 -18.15
CA ASP A 61 -19.49 -9.58 -17.23
C ASP A 61 -18.92 -9.19 -15.87
N PHE A 62 -17.94 -9.94 -15.36
CA PHE A 62 -17.18 -9.57 -14.16
C PHE A 62 -16.46 -8.22 -14.34
N ALA A 63 -15.77 -8.02 -15.45
CA ALA A 63 -15.05 -6.77 -15.72
C ALA A 63 -16.00 -5.55 -15.79
N VAL A 64 -17.16 -5.70 -16.43
CA VAL A 64 -18.20 -4.67 -16.49
C VAL A 64 -18.78 -4.38 -15.10
N LEU A 65 -19.03 -5.42 -14.30
CA LEU A 65 -19.51 -5.28 -12.92
C LEU A 65 -18.52 -4.49 -12.05
N PHE A 66 -17.21 -4.79 -12.14
CA PHE A 66 -16.18 -4.05 -11.40
C PHE A 66 -16.14 -2.57 -11.79
N LYS A 67 -16.23 -2.24 -13.08
CA LYS A 67 -16.31 -0.84 -13.54
C LYS A 67 -17.55 -0.13 -12.97
N LYS A 68 -18.71 -0.78 -12.97
CA LYS A 68 -19.95 -0.24 -12.40
C LYS A 68 -19.81 0.03 -10.89
N ILE A 69 -19.23 -0.91 -10.14
CA ILE A 69 -18.96 -0.75 -8.71
C ILE A 69 -18.01 0.43 -8.46
N ALA A 70 -16.95 0.59 -9.25
CA ALA A 70 -16.02 1.71 -9.10
C ALA A 70 -16.70 3.07 -9.31
N ILE A 71 -17.60 3.19 -10.30
CA ILE A 71 -18.38 4.40 -10.54
C ILE A 71 -19.32 4.71 -9.36
N ILE A 72 -19.93 3.68 -8.75
CA ILE A 72 -20.78 3.84 -7.56
C ILE A 72 -19.93 4.33 -6.37
N ILE A 73 -18.76 3.76 -6.14
CA ILE A 73 -17.86 4.19 -5.05
C ILE A 73 -17.44 5.65 -5.26
N PHE A 74 -17.12 6.03 -6.50
CA PHE A 74 -16.76 7.40 -6.84
C PHE A 74 -17.91 8.39 -6.61
N SER A 75 -19.14 8.04 -6.99
CA SER A 75 -20.30 8.91 -6.78
C SER A 75 -20.62 9.09 -5.31
N ILE A 76 -20.59 8.02 -4.50
CA ILE A 76 -20.77 8.08 -3.05
C ILE A 76 -19.68 8.97 -2.43
N SER A 77 -18.41 8.78 -2.81
CA SER A 77 -17.29 9.56 -2.28
C SER A 77 -17.43 11.04 -2.61
N SER A 78 -17.91 11.38 -3.81
CA SER A 78 -18.17 12.76 -4.23
C SER A 78 -19.26 13.41 -3.38
N VAL A 79 -20.38 12.71 -3.15
CA VAL A 79 -21.46 13.19 -2.27
C VAL A 79 -20.96 13.39 -0.84
N MET A 80 -20.15 12.46 -0.32
CA MET A 80 -19.56 12.57 1.01
C MET A 80 -18.68 13.82 1.14
N ILE A 81 -17.80 14.09 0.17
CA ILE A 81 -16.96 15.29 0.16
C ILE A 81 -17.81 16.57 0.16
N ILE A 82 -18.90 16.61 -0.61
CA ILE A 82 -19.82 17.76 -0.64
C ILE A 82 -20.48 17.97 0.73
N PHE A 83 -20.99 16.90 1.36
CA PHE A 83 -21.57 17.01 2.70
C PHE A 83 -20.57 17.52 3.73
N GLU A 84 -19.31 17.13 3.61
CA GLU A 84 -18.28 17.59 4.52
C GLU A 84 -17.90 19.06 4.28
N ALA A 85 -17.87 19.51 3.03
CA ALA A 85 -17.70 20.93 2.70
C ALA A 85 -18.81 21.79 3.36
N VAL A 86 -20.05 21.31 3.34
CA VAL A 86 -21.17 21.96 4.05
C VAL A 86 -20.97 21.98 5.57
N ARG A 87 -20.44 20.90 6.16
CA ARG A 87 -20.11 20.86 7.60
C ARG A 87 -19.01 21.85 7.97
N ILE A 88 -17.94 21.95 7.18
CA ILE A 88 -16.87 22.93 7.39
C ILE A 88 -17.46 24.35 7.38
N TRP A 89 -18.34 24.64 6.41
CA TRP A 89 -18.99 25.94 6.31
C TRP A 89 -19.85 26.27 7.54
N ARG A 90 -20.58 25.29 8.08
CA ARG A 90 -21.46 25.51 9.26
C ARG A 90 -20.72 25.55 10.59
N TYR A 91 -19.75 24.67 10.82
CA TYR A 91 -19.07 24.51 12.11
C TYR A 91 -17.73 25.27 12.21
N GLY A 92 -17.27 25.86 11.11
CA GLY A 92 -16.06 26.68 11.05
C GLY A 92 -14.75 25.91 11.23
N ILE A 93 -13.63 26.64 11.24
CA ILE A 93 -12.26 26.08 11.23
C ILE A 93 -11.96 25.20 12.46
N LYS A 94 -12.62 25.46 13.60
CA LYS A 94 -12.46 24.65 14.82
C LYS A 94 -12.86 23.19 14.63
N TYR A 95 -13.81 22.91 13.74
CA TYR A 95 -14.22 21.55 13.41
C TYR A 95 -13.15 20.79 12.59
N CYS A 96 -12.40 21.48 11.74
CA CYS A 96 -11.34 20.90 10.92
C CYS A 96 -10.14 20.41 11.76
N MET A 97 -9.87 21.01 12.92
CA MET A 97 -8.72 20.64 13.77
C MET A 97 -8.91 19.33 14.56
N ARG A 98 -10.07 18.65 14.44
CA ARG A 98 -10.30 17.36 15.10
C ARG A 98 -9.63 16.21 14.34
N PHE A 99 -8.91 15.35 15.08
CA PHE A 99 -8.20 14.19 14.52
C PHE A 99 -9.12 13.24 13.73
N ASP A 100 -10.32 12.94 14.24
CA ASP A 100 -11.26 12.04 13.57
C ASP A 100 -11.64 12.57 12.17
N THR A 101 -11.73 13.89 12.03
CA THR A 101 -12.07 14.56 10.77
C THR A 101 -10.94 14.43 9.75
N TRP A 102 -9.68 14.54 10.17
CA TRP A 102 -8.52 14.34 9.28
C TRP A 102 -8.44 12.94 8.70
N VAL A 103 -8.72 11.91 9.50
CA VAL A 103 -8.73 10.53 8.97
C VAL A 103 -9.87 10.33 7.98
N TRP A 104 -11.04 10.88 8.28
CA TRP A 104 -12.18 10.85 7.35
C TRP A 104 -11.85 11.56 6.02
N TYR A 105 -11.20 12.73 6.06
CA TYR A 105 -10.75 13.45 4.85
C TYR A 105 -9.79 12.61 4.02
N GLY A 106 -8.80 11.98 4.65
CA GLY A 106 -7.80 11.17 3.95
C GLY A 106 -8.43 10.00 3.18
N VAL A 107 -9.41 9.33 3.78
CA VAL A 107 -10.10 8.18 3.17
C VAL A 107 -10.96 8.61 1.97
N ASN A 108 -11.76 9.68 2.13
CA ASN A 108 -12.62 10.18 1.06
C ASN A 108 -11.80 10.78 -0.09
N LEU A 109 -10.70 11.48 0.22
CA LEU A 109 -9.77 12.00 -0.76
C LEU A 109 -9.10 10.87 -1.57
N ALA A 110 -8.67 9.80 -0.92
CA ALA A 110 -8.06 8.66 -1.61
C ALA A 110 -9.05 7.94 -2.54
N ASN A 111 -10.29 7.71 -2.08
CA ASN A 111 -11.34 7.10 -2.90
C ASN A 111 -11.73 8.00 -4.10
N PHE A 112 -11.80 9.32 -3.89
CA PHE A 112 -12.07 10.28 -4.95
C PHE A 112 -10.93 10.38 -5.97
N ALA A 113 -9.68 10.42 -5.50
CA ALA A 113 -8.49 10.43 -6.34
C ALA A 113 -8.43 9.16 -7.22
N MET A 114 -8.73 7.99 -6.65
CA MET A 114 -8.83 6.73 -7.41
C MET A 114 -9.87 6.84 -8.54
N GLY A 115 -11.08 7.35 -8.26
CA GLY A 115 -12.12 7.51 -9.26
C GLY A 115 -11.77 8.52 -10.36
N ILE A 116 -11.12 9.64 -10.01
CA ILE A 116 -10.61 10.61 -11.00
C ILE A 116 -9.54 9.99 -11.88
N ILE A 117 -8.55 9.29 -11.31
CA ILE A 117 -7.45 8.69 -12.07
C ILE A 117 -7.98 7.61 -13.03
N GLN A 118 -8.98 6.85 -12.59
CA GLN A 118 -9.70 5.90 -13.43
C GLN A 118 -10.44 6.61 -14.58
N TRP A 119 -11.10 7.74 -14.31
CA TRP A 119 -11.80 8.54 -15.32
C TRP A 119 -10.83 9.16 -16.33
N LEU A 120 -9.66 9.63 -15.88
CA LEU A 120 -8.59 10.16 -16.72
C LEU A 120 -7.83 9.07 -17.50
N LYS A 121 -8.25 7.80 -17.41
CA LYS A 121 -7.69 6.64 -18.13
C LYS A 121 -6.18 6.42 -17.92
N SER A 122 -5.62 6.89 -16.80
CA SER A 122 -4.17 6.79 -16.55
C SER A 122 -3.80 5.47 -15.87
N ARG A 123 -3.63 4.40 -16.67
CA ARG A 123 -3.47 3.01 -16.18
C ARG A 123 -2.32 2.80 -15.19
N GLU A 124 -1.22 3.56 -15.33
CA GLU A 124 -0.05 3.42 -14.44
C GLU A 124 -0.35 3.85 -13.00
N TYR A 125 -1.20 4.85 -12.80
CA TYR A 125 -1.49 5.42 -11.48
C TYR A 125 -2.78 4.89 -10.85
N VAL A 126 -3.64 4.20 -11.60
CA VAL A 126 -4.87 3.58 -11.08
C VAL A 126 -4.53 2.58 -9.98
N ASN A 127 -3.59 1.67 -10.25
CA ASN A 127 -3.24 0.59 -9.33
C ASN A 127 -2.72 1.07 -7.96
N PRO A 128 -1.71 1.97 -7.88
CA PRO A 128 -1.24 2.47 -6.59
C PRO A 128 -2.31 3.29 -5.86
N SER A 129 -3.13 4.07 -6.58
CA SER A 129 -4.23 4.83 -5.98
C SER A 129 -5.32 3.92 -5.41
N ALA A 130 -5.70 2.87 -6.14
CA ALA A 130 -6.66 1.86 -5.69
C ALA A 130 -6.15 1.08 -4.47
N ALA A 131 -4.87 0.71 -4.46
CA ALA A 131 -4.25 0.05 -3.30
C ALA A 131 -4.30 0.95 -2.04
N LEU A 132 -4.01 2.25 -2.19
CA LEU A 132 -4.08 3.22 -1.10
C LEU A 132 -5.53 3.43 -0.61
N ALA A 133 -6.47 3.58 -1.54
CA ALA A 133 -7.89 3.75 -1.22
C ALA A 133 -8.47 2.53 -0.48
N ALA A 134 -8.13 1.32 -0.92
CA ALA A 134 -8.51 0.08 -0.26
C ALA A 134 -7.92 -0.01 1.15
N PHE A 135 -6.61 0.22 1.30
CA PHE A 135 -5.93 0.19 2.60
C PHE A 135 -6.55 1.19 3.59
N LEU A 136 -6.74 2.45 3.17
CA LEU A 136 -7.33 3.49 4.03
C LEU A 136 -8.78 3.19 4.38
N SER A 137 -9.56 2.60 3.48
CA SER A 137 -10.95 2.22 3.74
C SER A 137 -11.05 1.11 4.80
N TRP A 138 -10.20 0.09 4.73
CA TRP A 138 -10.11 -0.94 5.77
C TRP A 138 -9.56 -0.40 7.10
N PHE A 139 -8.59 0.50 7.05
CA PHE A 139 -8.11 1.18 8.27
C PHE A 139 -9.21 2.05 8.90
N TYR A 140 -10.02 2.73 8.09
CA TYR A 140 -11.16 3.51 8.58
C TYR A 140 -12.26 2.63 9.17
N LEU A 141 -12.49 1.44 8.61
CA LEU A 141 -13.36 0.43 9.22
C LEU A 141 -12.90 0.08 10.64
N LEU A 142 -11.58 -0.13 10.84
CA LEU A 142 -11.00 -0.35 12.17
C LEU A 142 -11.33 0.82 13.12
N LEU A 143 -11.29 2.07 12.65
CA LEU A 143 -11.68 3.23 13.47
C LEU A 143 -13.18 3.30 13.77
N ILE A 144 -14.05 2.92 12.83
CA ILE A 144 -15.49 2.82 13.10
C ILE A 144 -15.75 1.78 14.20
N LEU A 145 -14.98 0.69 14.22
CA LEU A 145 -15.10 -0.34 15.25
C LEU A 145 -14.86 0.18 16.68
N GLN A 146 -14.18 1.32 16.83
CA GLN A 146 -14.00 2.01 18.12
C GLN A 146 -15.33 2.36 18.80
N ARG A 147 -16.42 2.53 18.04
CA ARG A 147 -17.73 2.93 18.56
C ARG A 147 -18.52 1.78 19.17
N PHE A 148 -18.12 0.52 18.93
CA PHE A 148 -18.82 -0.64 19.50
C PHE A 148 -18.29 -0.98 20.89
N ASP A 149 -19.19 -1.34 21.80
CA ASP A 149 -18.85 -1.61 23.21
C ASP A 149 -17.91 -2.81 23.43
N LEU A 150 -18.02 -3.86 22.60
CA LEU A 150 -17.21 -5.08 22.76
C LEU A 150 -15.82 -4.96 22.13
N VAL A 151 -15.76 -4.42 20.90
CA VAL A 151 -14.53 -4.36 20.11
C VAL A 151 -13.78 -3.04 20.32
N GLY A 152 -14.50 -1.96 20.62
CA GLY A 152 -13.98 -0.60 20.61
C GLY A 152 -12.92 -0.33 21.68
N ILE A 153 -12.99 -1.02 22.83
CA ILE A 153 -11.94 -0.93 23.86
C ILE A 153 -10.61 -1.44 23.29
N TYR A 154 -10.61 -2.61 22.65
CA TYR A 154 -9.39 -3.19 22.05
C TYR A 154 -8.82 -2.32 20.95
N VAL A 155 -9.67 -1.79 20.07
CA VAL A 155 -9.25 -0.84 19.02
C VAL A 155 -8.64 0.42 19.62
N SER A 156 -9.27 1.01 20.65
CA SER A 156 -8.76 2.21 21.29
C SER A 156 -7.41 1.99 21.98
N MET A 157 -7.23 0.83 22.63
CA MET A 157 -5.95 0.44 23.23
C MET A 157 -4.87 0.26 22.16
N PHE A 158 -5.19 -0.42 21.06
CA PHE A 158 -4.27 -0.60 19.93
C PHE A 158 -3.79 0.73 19.36
N LEU A 159 -4.68 1.69 19.12
CA LEU A 159 -4.32 3.00 18.58
C LEU A 159 -3.49 3.84 19.55
N GLU A 160 -3.75 3.73 20.85
CA GLU A 160 -2.93 4.38 21.88
C GLU A 160 -1.52 3.78 21.92
N ILE A 161 -1.38 2.45 21.90
CA ILE A 161 -0.08 1.76 21.82
C ILE A 161 0.64 2.12 20.51
N LEU A 162 -0.06 2.11 19.37
CA LEU A 162 0.51 2.50 18.08
C LEU A 162 1.07 3.94 18.12
N ARG A 163 0.35 4.88 18.74
CA ARG A 163 0.81 6.26 18.90
C ARG A 163 2.06 6.35 19.79
N SER A 164 2.09 5.62 20.90
CA SER A 164 3.29 5.54 21.76
C SER A 164 4.47 4.97 20.99
N LEU A 165 4.29 3.85 20.28
CA LEU A 165 5.33 3.21 19.47
C LEU A 165 5.87 4.15 18.39
N LEU A 166 5.01 4.85 17.65
CA LEU A 166 5.44 5.82 16.63
C LEU A 166 6.25 6.97 17.23
N ARG A 167 5.84 7.52 18.39
CA ARG A 167 6.58 8.59 19.07
C ARG A 167 7.99 8.15 19.44
N VAL A 168 8.12 6.94 19.98
CA VAL A 168 9.40 6.37 20.36
C VAL A 168 10.25 6.12 19.11
N LEU A 169 9.68 5.46 18.09
CA LEU A 169 10.37 5.18 16.83
C LEU A 169 10.92 6.45 16.17
N LEU A 170 10.17 7.57 16.22
CA LEU A 170 10.64 8.86 15.70
C LEU A 170 11.88 9.39 16.43
N ILE A 171 11.97 9.22 17.75
CA ILE A 171 13.16 9.62 18.52
C ILE A 171 14.37 8.78 18.10
N PHE A 172 14.19 7.47 17.94
CA PHE A 172 15.27 6.56 17.55
C PHE A 172 15.55 6.52 16.05
N SER A 173 14.78 7.24 15.23
CA SER A 173 15.00 7.32 13.78
C SER A 173 16.39 7.85 13.43
N VAL A 174 17.00 8.66 14.29
CA VAL A 174 18.39 9.15 14.14
C VAL A 174 19.39 7.98 14.04
N LEU A 175 19.20 6.91 14.83
CA LEU A 175 20.06 5.72 14.75
C LEU A 175 19.85 4.97 13.43
N ILE A 176 18.60 4.83 12.99
CA ILE A 176 18.27 4.16 11.73
C ILE A 176 18.89 4.91 10.55
N ILE A 177 18.86 6.25 10.57
CA ILE A 177 19.49 7.11 9.57
C ILE A 177 21.02 6.97 9.61
N ALA A 178 21.63 7.06 10.79
CA ALA A 178 23.09 6.98 10.94
C ALA A 178 23.65 5.63 10.45
N PHE A 179 23.03 4.52 10.87
CA PHE A 179 23.44 3.18 10.45
C PHE A 179 23.12 2.93 8.98
N GLY A 180 21.97 3.37 8.47
CA GLY A 180 21.62 3.16 7.07
C GLY A 180 22.52 3.90 6.10
N LEU A 181 22.86 5.16 6.40
CA LEU A 181 23.87 5.90 5.63
C LEU A 181 25.26 5.27 5.74
N SER A 182 25.62 4.75 6.91
CA SER A 182 26.90 4.05 7.07
C SER A 182 26.95 2.78 6.20
N PHE A 183 25.92 1.93 6.25
CA PHE A 183 25.87 0.73 5.42
C PHE A 183 25.83 1.04 3.93
N TYR A 184 25.12 2.10 3.52
CA TYR A 184 25.16 2.61 2.15
C TYR A 184 26.60 2.92 1.70
N ILE A 185 27.35 3.68 2.49
CA ILE A 185 28.73 4.05 2.15
C ILE A 185 29.64 2.81 2.11
N LEU A 186 29.48 1.87 3.05
CA LEU A 186 30.35 0.69 3.14
C LEU A 186 30.05 -0.40 2.12
N LEU A 187 28.79 -0.57 1.72
CA LEU A 187 28.33 -1.73 0.96
C LEU A 187 27.82 -1.40 -0.46
N SER A 188 27.67 -0.12 -0.82
CA SER A 188 27.20 0.29 -2.16
C SER A 188 28.06 -0.27 -3.29
N ASN A 189 29.38 -0.28 -3.11
CA ASN A 189 30.34 -0.83 -4.09
C ASN A 189 30.43 -2.37 -4.08
N GLY A 190 29.65 -3.03 -3.22
CA GLY A 190 29.67 -4.49 -3.01
C GLY A 190 28.69 -5.29 -3.86
N ASN A 191 28.06 -4.68 -4.87
CA ASN A 191 26.97 -5.27 -5.67
C ASN A 191 25.77 -5.75 -4.83
N HIS A 192 25.57 -5.15 -3.66
CA HIS A 192 24.38 -5.42 -2.84
C HIS A 192 23.23 -4.54 -3.35
N LEU A 193 22.25 -5.15 -4.03
CA LEU A 193 21.04 -4.47 -4.54
C LEU A 193 20.33 -3.64 -3.48
N VAL A 194 20.43 -4.03 -2.21
CA VAL A 194 19.71 -3.40 -1.10
C VAL A 194 20.43 -2.16 -0.55
N PHE A 195 21.70 -1.96 -0.89
CA PHE A 195 22.52 -0.83 -0.45
C PHE A 195 22.97 0.07 -1.62
N THR A 196 22.33 -0.05 -2.79
CA THR A 196 22.62 0.79 -3.98
C THR A 196 22.07 2.20 -3.85
N ASP A 197 20.97 2.37 -3.12
CA ASP A 197 20.24 3.62 -2.99
C ASP A 197 20.05 3.98 -1.52
N ILE A 198 20.09 5.28 -1.21
CA ILE A 198 19.92 5.77 0.15
C ILE A 198 18.55 5.33 0.72
N PRO A 199 17.40 5.54 0.04
CA PRO A 199 16.11 5.11 0.59
C PRO A 199 16.02 3.60 0.84
N LEU A 200 16.63 2.80 -0.05
CA LEU A 200 16.61 1.35 0.06
C LEU A 200 17.50 0.86 1.21
N SER A 201 18.67 1.48 1.40
CA SER A 201 19.56 1.21 2.53
C SER A 201 18.91 1.55 3.88
N LEU A 202 18.14 2.65 3.94
CA LEU A 202 17.37 3.04 5.12
C LEU A 202 16.23 2.05 5.39
N MET A 203 15.47 1.68 4.36
CA MET A 203 14.41 0.68 4.46
C MET A 203 14.95 -0.67 4.94
N ARG A 204 16.11 -1.08 4.43
CA ARG A 204 16.79 -2.30 4.87
C ARG A 204 17.29 -2.21 6.29
N THR A 205 17.86 -1.07 6.69
CA THR A 205 18.30 -0.86 8.08
C THR A 205 17.11 -0.83 9.03
N PHE A 206 15.94 -0.36 8.59
CA PHE A 206 14.70 -0.49 9.33
C PHE A 206 14.23 -1.95 9.41
N SER A 207 14.24 -2.70 8.30
CA SER A 207 13.81 -4.11 8.29
C SER A 207 14.70 -4.99 9.16
N MET A 208 16.03 -4.75 9.15
CA MET A 208 16.99 -5.44 10.00
C MET A 208 16.72 -5.23 11.50
N MET A 209 16.06 -4.13 11.89
CA MET A 209 15.76 -3.83 13.28
C MET A 209 14.66 -4.76 13.82
N LEU A 210 13.75 -5.19 12.94
CA LEU A 210 12.64 -6.08 13.28
C LEU A 210 13.08 -7.54 13.49
N GLY A 211 14.38 -7.83 13.37
CA GLY A 211 14.98 -9.15 13.59
C GLY A 211 15.38 -9.88 12.31
N ASP A 212 15.05 -9.35 11.13
CA ASP A 212 15.46 -9.91 9.84
C ASP A 212 16.82 -9.34 9.38
N LEU A 213 17.88 -9.70 10.10
CA LEU A 213 19.23 -9.24 9.76
C LEU A 213 19.78 -9.93 8.50
N ASP A 214 19.25 -11.12 8.15
CA ASP A 214 19.74 -12.01 7.08
C ASP A 214 21.28 -11.98 6.95
N PHE A 215 21.94 -12.26 8.08
CA PHE A 215 23.39 -12.10 8.21
C PHE A 215 24.15 -12.97 7.20
N MET A 216 23.68 -14.19 6.97
CA MET A 216 24.34 -15.16 6.08
C MET A 216 24.36 -14.67 4.64
N ASN A 217 23.23 -14.20 4.10
CA ASN A 217 23.18 -13.73 2.72
C ASN A 217 23.82 -12.35 2.54
N THR A 218 23.75 -11.49 3.55
CA THR A 218 24.22 -10.11 3.45
C THR A 218 25.71 -9.99 3.75
N PHE A 219 26.24 -10.73 4.72
CA PHE A 219 27.62 -10.60 5.21
C PHE A 219 28.40 -11.92 5.18
N GLY A 220 27.77 -13.04 5.55
CA GLY A 220 28.44 -14.34 5.68
C GLY A 220 28.97 -14.92 4.36
N PHE A 221 28.08 -15.20 3.42
CA PHE A 221 28.46 -15.77 2.11
C PHE A 221 29.36 -14.83 1.31
N PRO A 222 29.08 -13.52 1.17
CA PRO A 222 29.97 -12.62 0.43
C PRO A 222 31.40 -12.60 1.00
N HIS A 223 31.56 -12.60 2.33
CA HIS A 223 32.88 -12.69 2.96
C HIS A 223 33.56 -14.03 2.69
N HIS A 224 32.84 -15.14 2.84
CA HIS A 224 33.37 -16.48 2.63
C HIS A 224 33.81 -16.71 1.16
N CYS A 225 32.98 -16.30 0.20
CA CYS A 225 33.29 -16.42 -1.22
C CYS A 225 34.50 -15.53 -1.60
N GLN A 226 34.57 -14.30 -1.08
CA GLN A 226 35.72 -13.41 -1.27
C GLN A 226 37.02 -13.99 -0.69
N MET A 227 36.94 -14.64 0.48
CA MET A 227 38.09 -15.31 1.07
C MET A 227 38.54 -16.53 0.24
N MET A 228 37.61 -17.29 -0.32
CA MET A 228 37.92 -18.42 -1.21
C MET A 228 38.55 -17.97 -2.54
N GLU A 229 38.11 -16.83 -3.08
CA GLU A 229 38.72 -16.19 -4.27
C GLU A 229 40.17 -15.78 -3.99
N SER A 230 40.47 -15.26 -2.79
CA SER A 230 41.83 -14.85 -2.39
C SER A 230 42.84 -16.01 -2.26
N LEU A 231 42.36 -17.25 -2.13
CA LEU A 231 43.18 -18.47 -2.06
C LEU A 231 43.52 -19.06 -3.45
N ASN A 232 43.32 -18.31 -4.53
CA ASN A 232 43.53 -18.72 -5.93
C ASN A 232 42.80 -20.03 -6.30
N MET A 233 41.65 -20.30 -5.67
CA MET A 233 40.78 -21.39 -6.09
C MET A 233 40.03 -20.95 -7.35
N THR A 234 40.05 -21.77 -8.40
CA THR A 234 39.39 -21.41 -9.66
C THR A 234 37.90 -21.15 -9.44
N GLU A 235 37.35 -20.10 -10.07
CA GLU A 235 35.93 -19.72 -10.03
C GLU A 235 35.01 -20.96 -10.14
N TYR A 236 35.34 -21.85 -11.09
CA TYR A 236 34.64 -23.11 -11.34
C TYR A 236 34.60 -24.05 -10.11
N LYS A 237 35.67 -24.15 -9.30
CA LYS A 237 35.71 -24.94 -8.06
C LYS A 237 34.95 -24.28 -6.91
N ILE A 238 34.81 -22.95 -6.92
CA ILE A 238 34.05 -22.19 -5.92
C ILE A 238 32.55 -22.41 -6.15
N TYR A 239 32.08 -22.25 -7.40
CA TYR A 239 30.66 -22.39 -7.74
C TYR A 239 30.12 -23.83 -7.65
N THR A 240 30.98 -24.83 -7.85
CA THR A 240 30.60 -26.26 -7.75
C THR A 240 30.54 -26.76 -6.30
N LYS A 241 31.23 -26.09 -5.37
CA LYS A 241 31.29 -26.50 -3.96
C LYS A 241 30.32 -25.73 -3.06
N THR A 242 29.96 -24.50 -3.43
CA THR A 242 29.01 -23.65 -2.71
C THR A 242 28.12 -22.89 -3.70
N PRO A 243 26.87 -23.34 -3.92
CA PRO A 243 25.97 -22.69 -4.87
C PRO A 243 25.55 -21.27 -4.43
N GLU A 244 25.70 -20.92 -3.15
CA GLU A 244 25.41 -19.57 -2.65
C GLU A 244 26.38 -18.49 -3.16
N CYS A 245 27.57 -18.89 -3.64
CA CYS A 245 28.54 -17.96 -4.25
C CYS A 245 28.16 -17.50 -5.66
N LYS A 246 27.03 -17.96 -6.23
CA LYS A 246 26.57 -17.56 -7.58
C LYS A 246 26.34 -16.04 -7.73
N SER A 247 26.12 -15.33 -6.62
CA SER A 247 25.93 -13.88 -6.62
C SER A 247 27.27 -13.19 -6.39
N SER A 248 27.71 -12.34 -7.34
CA SER A 248 28.95 -11.55 -7.30
C SER A 248 28.95 -10.41 -6.26
N ARG A 249 28.38 -10.66 -5.08
CA ARG A 249 28.37 -9.76 -3.93
C ARG A 249 29.72 -9.81 -3.23
N ARG A 250 30.23 -8.65 -2.84
CA ARG A 250 31.52 -8.49 -2.18
C ARG A 250 31.40 -7.48 -1.05
N ILE A 251 32.28 -7.58 -0.05
CA ILE A 251 32.33 -6.60 1.04
C ILE A 251 33.63 -5.83 0.89
N PRO A 252 33.60 -4.59 0.35
CA PRO A 252 34.82 -3.82 0.09
C PRO A 252 35.64 -3.55 1.37
N TYR A 253 34.94 -3.28 2.47
CA TYR A 253 35.54 -2.93 3.77
C TYR A 253 35.10 -3.92 4.86
N PRO A 254 35.60 -5.17 4.89
CA PRO A 254 35.05 -6.24 5.73
C PRO A 254 35.14 -5.92 7.23
N ILE A 255 36.29 -5.45 7.71
CA ILE A 255 36.51 -5.17 9.14
C ILE A 255 35.54 -4.09 9.63
N MET A 256 35.43 -2.98 8.89
CA MET A 256 34.54 -1.88 9.27
C MET A 256 33.06 -2.28 9.15
N SER A 257 32.70 -3.04 8.12
CA SER A 257 31.33 -3.57 7.94
C SER A 257 30.92 -4.48 9.10
N PHE A 258 31.76 -5.44 9.50
CA PHE A 258 31.45 -6.32 10.64
C PHE A 258 31.38 -5.54 11.96
N THR A 259 32.23 -4.53 12.13
CA THR A 259 32.19 -3.66 13.31
C THR A 259 30.86 -2.88 13.37
N MET A 260 30.44 -2.29 12.25
CA MET A 260 29.18 -1.56 12.17
C MET A 260 27.96 -2.47 12.36
N VAL A 261 27.99 -3.70 11.83
CA VAL A 261 26.93 -4.69 12.05
C VAL A 261 26.86 -5.13 13.51
N GLY A 262 28.00 -5.38 14.17
CA GLY A 262 28.04 -5.73 15.59
C GLY A 262 27.48 -4.61 16.48
N LEU A 263 27.88 -3.36 16.23
CA LEU A 263 27.31 -2.19 16.91
C LEU A 263 25.83 -2.02 16.64
N TYR A 264 25.39 -2.26 15.40
CA TYR A 264 23.99 -2.20 15.02
C TYR A 264 23.14 -3.25 15.76
N MET A 265 23.61 -4.49 15.85
CA MET A 265 22.94 -5.56 16.61
C MET A 265 22.75 -5.17 18.07
N LEU A 266 23.79 -4.64 18.71
CA LEU A 266 23.73 -4.23 20.11
C LEU A 266 22.75 -3.06 20.32
N LEU A 267 22.89 -1.99 19.53
CA LEU A 267 22.12 -0.77 19.72
C LEU A 267 20.67 -0.86 19.21
N ASN A 268 20.46 -1.38 18.00
CA ASN A 268 19.13 -1.39 17.37
C ASN A 268 18.36 -2.70 17.57
N CYS A 269 19.01 -3.86 17.43
CA CYS A 269 18.29 -5.14 17.56
C CYS A 269 18.03 -5.52 19.03
N ILE A 270 18.99 -5.26 19.92
CA ILE A 270 18.85 -5.63 21.35
C ILE A 270 18.27 -4.47 22.15
N LEU A 271 18.99 -3.35 22.27
CA LEU A 271 18.57 -2.27 23.17
C LEU A 271 17.25 -1.63 22.73
N LEU A 272 17.13 -1.25 21.47
CA LEU A 272 15.97 -0.51 20.98
C LEU A 272 14.71 -1.41 20.93
N VAL A 273 14.78 -2.65 20.44
CA VAL A 273 13.62 -3.57 20.46
C VAL A 273 13.20 -3.88 21.90
N ASN A 274 14.13 -4.17 22.81
CA ASN A 274 13.79 -4.43 24.22
C ASN A 274 13.15 -3.20 24.89
N MET A 275 13.60 -2.00 24.53
CA MET A 275 13.01 -0.76 25.03
C MET A 275 11.61 -0.51 24.42
N LEU A 276 11.39 -0.80 23.14
CA LEU A 276 10.05 -0.71 22.52
C LEU A 276 9.06 -1.69 23.17
N ILE A 277 9.50 -2.92 23.45
CA ILE A 277 8.70 -3.91 24.17
C ILE A 277 8.45 -3.43 25.61
N GLY A 278 9.49 -2.96 26.32
CA GLY A 278 9.37 -2.45 27.68
C GLY A 278 8.41 -1.27 27.81
N LEU A 279 8.42 -0.35 26.84
CA LEU A 279 7.49 0.78 26.79
C LEU A 279 6.07 0.34 26.43
N ALA A 280 5.92 -0.59 25.48
CA ALA A 280 4.61 -1.12 25.14
C ALA A 280 3.95 -1.86 26.32
N VAL A 281 4.74 -2.63 27.07
CA VAL A 281 4.27 -3.34 28.28
C VAL A 281 4.03 -2.36 29.43
N GLY A 282 4.84 -1.31 29.59
CA GLY A 282 4.61 -0.28 30.60
C GLY A 282 3.36 0.56 30.33
N ASP A 283 3.09 0.88 29.07
CA ASP A 283 1.94 1.69 28.67
C ASP A 283 0.62 0.91 28.76
N ILE A 284 0.62 -0.42 28.56
CA ILE A 284 -0.61 -1.22 28.42
C ILE A 284 -1.54 -1.13 29.65
N ASP A 285 -0.98 -1.10 30.86
CA ASP A 285 -1.78 -1.06 32.10
C ASP A 285 -2.44 0.30 32.30
N SER A 286 -1.72 1.38 31.98
CA SER A 286 -2.25 2.75 32.05
C SER A 286 -3.30 3.01 30.97
N VAL A 287 -3.05 2.52 29.74
CA VAL A 287 -3.95 2.60 28.59
C VAL A 287 -5.23 1.80 28.84
N LYS A 288 -5.13 0.59 29.43
CA LYS A 288 -6.30 -0.22 29.78
C LYS A 288 -7.22 0.50 30.78
N ARG A 289 -6.66 1.13 31.81
CA ARG A 289 -7.43 1.88 32.81
C ARG A 289 -8.08 3.12 32.19
N ASN A 290 -7.35 3.83 31.33
CA ASN A 290 -7.86 5.02 30.63
C ASN A 290 -8.95 4.67 29.61
N ALA A 291 -8.82 3.57 28.87
CA ALA A 291 -9.82 3.11 27.92
C ALA A 291 -11.14 2.71 28.62
N GLN A 292 -11.05 2.06 29.80
CA GLN A 292 -12.22 1.75 30.63
C GLN A 292 -12.93 3.03 31.11
N LEU A 293 -12.17 4.02 31.60
CA LEU A 293 -12.70 5.33 32.01
C LEU A 293 -13.35 6.07 30.84
N LYS A 294 -12.68 6.12 29.69
CA LYS A 294 -13.18 6.76 28.46
C LYS A 294 -14.49 6.14 27.99
N ARG A 295 -14.65 4.82 28.14
CA ARG A 295 -15.91 4.12 27.87
C ARG A 295 -17.03 4.58 28.81
N PHE A 296 -16.78 4.64 30.12
CA PHE A 296 -17.79 5.13 31.06
C PHE A 296 -18.22 6.57 30.73
N THR A 297 -17.27 7.44 30.38
CA THR A 297 -17.60 8.82 29.94
C THR A 297 -18.39 8.85 28.64
N MET A 298 -18.08 7.99 27.66
CA MET A 298 -18.85 7.90 26.41
C MET A 298 -20.29 7.44 26.68
N GLN A 299 -20.50 6.44 27.54
CA GLN A 299 -21.83 5.96 27.90
C GLN A 299 -22.66 6.98 28.68
N VAL A 300 -22.01 7.88 29.44
CA VAL A 300 -22.69 8.98 30.15
C VAL A 300 -23.01 10.15 29.22
N ASN A 301 -22.11 10.50 28.30
CA ASN A 301 -22.30 11.66 27.40
C ASN A 301 -23.36 11.43 26.30
N VAL A 302 -23.56 10.19 25.84
CA VAL A 302 -24.59 9.87 24.84
C VAL A 302 -26.01 10.22 25.32
N PRO A 303 -26.48 9.77 26.50
CA PRO A 303 -27.78 10.17 27.02
C PRO A 303 -27.82 11.66 27.41
N PHE A 304 -26.71 12.23 27.91
CA PHE A 304 -26.66 13.65 28.25
C PHE A 304 -26.90 14.54 27.01
N ASN A 305 -26.17 14.34 25.91
CA ASN A 305 -26.37 15.13 24.69
C ASN A 305 -27.77 14.93 24.06
N ASN A 306 -28.35 13.74 24.15
CA ASN A 306 -29.73 13.51 23.73
C ASN A 306 -30.74 14.26 24.62
N PHE A 307 -30.49 14.35 25.93
CA PHE A 307 -31.34 15.11 26.85
C PHE A 307 -31.30 16.62 26.60
N TYR A 308 -30.12 17.20 26.37
CA TYR A 308 -30.02 18.64 26.04
C TYR A 308 -30.60 18.97 24.67
N SER A 309 -30.45 18.07 23.68
CA SER A 309 -31.07 18.21 22.36
C SER A 309 -32.60 18.16 22.42
N LEU A 310 -33.18 17.40 23.35
CA LEU A 310 -34.63 17.33 23.57
C LEU A 310 -35.15 18.50 24.40
N ALA A 311 -34.33 19.05 25.31
CA ALA A 311 -34.70 20.19 26.14
C ALA A 311 -34.55 21.56 25.43
N SER A 312 -33.83 21.62 24.30
CA SER A 312 -33.69 22.82 23.46
C SER A 312 -34.72 22.93 22.32
N LEU A 313 -35.68 22.01 22.26
CA LEU A 313 -36.83 21.99 21.35
C LEU A 313 -38.10 22.34 22.13
#